data_AF-A0A3A4K0B0-F1
#
_entry.id   AF-A0A3A4K0B0-F1
#
_cell.length_a   1.000
_cell.length_b   1.000
_cell.length_c   1.000
_cell.angle_alpha   90.00
_cell.angle_beta   90.00
_cell.angle_gamma   90.00
#
_symmetry.space_group_name_H-M   'P 1'
#
loop_
_entity.id
_entity.type
_entity.pdbx_description
1 polymer ?
#
loop_
_entity_poly.entity_id
_entity_poly.type
_entity_poly.pdbx_seq_one_letter_code
_entity_poly.pdbx_strand_id
1 'polypeptide(L)'
;MSLSQRATASLVKSMPTNVSDRDILREKWRLAAVAFEKADDLAQRAKEDKAIFFDALVETLMDQAEKRGDKLPQGKAERMARTSPAYKAEVDKAFDLRLTARLLAIEEKNADREFWQQISLESQQRAEMRMSR
;
A
#
# COMPACT_ATOMS: atom_id res chain seq x y z
N MET A 1 -8.46 40.09 20.35
CA MET A 1 -9.05 38.74 20.41
C MET A 1 -9.75 38.60 21.76
N SER A 2 -11.06 38.35 21.78
CA SER A 2 -11.83 38.31 23.04
C SER A 2 -11.71 36.94 23.71
N LEU A 3 -11.78 36.91 25.04
CA LEU A 3 -11.76 35.69 25.87
C LEU A 3 -12.83 34.67 25.47
N SER A 4 -13.93 35.11 24.85
CA SER A 4 -15.02 34.24 24.38
C SER A 4 -14.62 33.35 23.20
N GLN A 5 -13.60 33.71 22.41
CA GLN A 5 -13.10 32.85 21.32
C GLN A 5 -12.15 31.75 21.81
N ARG A 6 -11.59 31.87 23.02
CA ARG A 6 -10.79 30.79 23.65
C ARG A 6 -11.65 29.73 24.33
N ALA A 7 -12.87 30.08 24.76
CA ALA A 7 -13.75 29.17 25.48
C ALA A 7 -14.43 28.12 24.60
N THR A 8 -14.63 28.40 23.29
CA THR A 8 -15.25 27.43 22.38
C THR A 8 -14.28 26.35 21.90
N ALA A 9 -12.97 26.62 21.92
CA ALA A 9 -11.95 25.64 21.53
C ALA A 9 -11.70 24.57 22.61
N SER A 10 -12.02 24.83 23.89
CA SER A 10 -11.83 23.85 24.98
C SER A 10 -13.09 23.03 25.31
N LEU A 11 -14.20 23.24 24.59
CA LEU A 11 -15.50 22.59 24.83
C LEU A 11 -15.82 21.45 23.87
N VAL A 12 -14.90 21.11 22.96
CA VAL A 12 -14.89 19.76 22.37
C VAL A 12 -14.26 18.84 23.41
N LYS A 13 -15.01 18.57 24.48
CA LYS A 13 -14.83 17.34 25.27
C LYS A 13 -14.79 16.23 24.22
N SER A 14 -13.62 15.66 24.00
CA SER A 14 -13.48 14.43 23.24
C SER A 14 -14.38 13.41 23.93
N MET A 15 -15.60 13.24 23.41
CA MET A 15 -16.44 12.13 23.81
C MET A 15 -15.59 10.88 23.68
N PRO A 16 -15.53 10.01 24.69
CA PRO A 16 -14.73 8.79 24.61
C PRO A 16 -15.20 8.05 23.36
N THR A 17 -14.36 8.05 22.33
CA THR A 17 -14.66 7.42 21.06
C THR A 17 -14.75 5.94 21.38
N ASN A 18 -15.95 5.37 21.30
CA ASN A 18 -16.11 3.95 21.55
C ASN A 18 -15.35 3.21 20.45
N VAL A 19 -14.20 2.64 20.77
CA VAL A 19 -13.32 1.95 19.81
C VAL A 19 -14.00 0.73 19.19
N SER A 20 -15.09 0.26 19.82
CA SER A 20 -15.97 -0.81 19.32
C SER A 20 -17.19 -0.32 18.54
N ASP A 21 -17.28 0.98 18.25
CA ASP A 21 -18.33 1.53 17.40
C ASP A 21 -18.18 0.99 15.97
N ARG A 22 -19.23 0.33 15.50
CA ARG A 22 -19.32 -0.26 14.17
C ARG A 22 -18.96 0.73 13.06
N ASP A 23 -19.39 1.99 13.17
CA ASP A 23 -19.17 2.96 12.11
C ASP A 23 -17.69 3.41 12.06
N ILE A 24 -17.00 3.42 13.20
CA ILE A 24 -15.56 3.67 13.29
C ILE A 24 -14.76 2.50 12.72
N LEU A 25 -15.11 1.27 13.08
CA LEU A 25 -14.46 0.07 12.55
C LEU A 25 -14.66 -0.07 11.04
N ARG A 26 -15.86 0.28 10.54
CA ARG A 26 -16.14 0.32 9.11
C ARG A 26 -15.27 1.34 8.39
N GLU A 27 -15.13 2.54 8.94
CA GLU A 27 -14.28 3.58 8.35
C GLU A 27 -12.80 3.19 8.40
N LYS A 28 -12.33 2.56 9.49
CA LYS A 28 -10.98 2.01 9.60
C LYS A 28 -10.70 0.98 8.51
N TRP A 29 -11.62 0.02 8.30
CA TRP A 29 -11.49 -0.95 7.22
C TRP A 29 -11.51 -0.28 5.84
N ARG A 30 -12.43 0.67 5.60
CA ARG A 30 -12.50 1.40 4.34
C ARG A 30 -11.19 2.13 4.02
N LEU A 31 -10.59 2.81 4.99
CA LEU A 31 -9.33 3.52 4.82
C LEU A 31 -8.17 2.55 4.54
N ALA A 32 -8.11 1.42 5.24
CA ALA A 32 -7.11 0.38 5.00
C ALA A 32 -7.24 -0.24 3.60
N ALA A 33 -8.47 -0.51 3.14
CA ALA A 33 -8.74 -1.02 1.80
C ALA A 33 -8.28 -0.06 0.70
N VAL A 34 -8.61 1.24 0.83
CA VAL A 34 -8.16 2.26 -0.12
C VAL A 34 -6.64 2.40 -0.13
N ALA A 35 -5.99 2.31 1.03
CA ALA A 35 -4.53 2.37 1.14
C ALA A 35 -3.88 1.17 0.44
N PHE A 36 -4.40 -0.04 0.67
CA PHE A 36 -3.93 -1.25 0.01
C PHE A 36 -4.11 -1.17 -1.51
N GLU A 37 -5.28 -0.78 -2.01
CA GLU A 37 -5.55 -0.68 -3.45
C GLU A 37 -4.57 0.26 -4.16
N LYS A 38 -4.32 1.44 -3.57
CA LYS A 38 -3.32 2.38 -4.09
C LYS A 38 -1.90 1.80 -4.09
N ALA A 39 -1.53 1.10 -3.02
CA ALA A 39 -0.21 0.51 -2.92
C ALA A 39 -0.01 -0.66 -3.88
N ASP A 40 -1.04 -1.48 -4.12
CA ASP A 40 -0.97 -2.57 -5.09
C ASP A 40 -0.86 -2.04 -6.53
N ASP A 41 -1.64 -1.02 -6.90
CA ASP A 41 -1.49 -0.35 -8.20
C ASP A 41 -0.06 0.19 -8.41
N LEU A 42 0.49 0.90 -7.43
CA LEU A 42 1.89 1.37 -7.49
C LEU A 42 2.90 0.23 -7.61
N ALA A 43 2.70 -0.88 -6.89
CA ALA A 43 3.58 -2.04 -6.98
C ALA A 43 3.50 -2.75 -8.34
N GLN A 44 2.32 -2.80 -8.96
CA GLN A 44 2.16 -3.35 -10.32
C GLN A 44 2.85 -2.47 -11.35
N ARG A 45 2.63 -1.16 -11.30
CA ARG A 45 3.30 -0.21 -12.20
C ARG A 45 4.82 -0.28 -12.06
N ALA A 46 5.35 -0.33 -10.83
CA ALA A 46 6.79 -0.46 -10.63
C ALA A 46 7.36 -1.79 -11.17
N LYS A 47 6.57 -2.87 -11.18
CA LYS A 47 6.97 -4.13 -11.80
C LYS A 47 7.06 -4.01 -13.33
N GLU A 48 6.12 -3.30 -13.94
CA GLU A 48 6.10 -3.01 -15.38
C GLU A 48 7.23 -2.05 -15.78
N ASP A 49 7.36 -0.92 -15.06
CA ASP A 49 8.40 0.08 -15.26
C ASP A 49 9.80 -0.56 -15.21
N LYS A 50 10.04 -1.46 -14.26
CA LYS A 50 11.31 -2.20 -14.15
C LYS A 50 11.59 -3.04 -15.41
N ALA A 51 10.58 -3.68 -15.98
CA ALA A 51 10.75 -4.48 -17.20
C ALA A 51 11.06 -3.58 -18.40
N ILE A 52 10.29 -2.49 -18.56
CA ILE A 52 10.51 -1.49 -19.62
C ILE A 52 11.91 -0.88 -19.50
N PHE A 53 12.33 -0.52 -18.28
CA PHE A 53 13.64 0.04 -18.01
C PHE A 53 14.76 -0.96 -18.34
N PHE A 54 14.57 -2.24 -18.05
CA PHE A 54 15.54 -3.28 -18.42
C PHE A 54 15.74 -3.33 -19.93
N ASP A 55 14.65 -3.38 -20.69
CA ASP A 55 14.69 -3.47 -22.15
C ASP A 55 15.35 -2.22 -22.75
N ALA A 56 14.97 -1.03 -22.28
CA ALA A 56 15.57 0.24 -22.71
C ALA A 56 17.08 0.32 -22.38
N LEU A 57 17.50 -0.22 -21.24
CA LEU A 57 18.91 -0.25 -20.86
C LEU A 57 19.71 -1.21 -21.76
N VAL A 58 19.14 -2.36 -22.11
CA VAL A 58 19.76 -3.33 -23.03
C VAL A 58 19.92 -2.70 -24.42
N GLU A 59 18.88 -2.06 -24.94
CA GLU A 59 18.92 -1.34 -26.21
C GLU A 59 19.99 -0.24 -26.19
N THR A 60 20.03 0.58 -25.14
CA THR A 60 21.04 1.63 -24.97
C THR A 60 22.46 1.08 -24.99
N LEU A 61 22.71 -0.06 -24.35
CA LEU A 61 24.04 -0.71 -24.34
C LEU A 61 24.43 -1.21 -25.74
N MET A 62 23.47 -1.75 -26.49
CA MET A 62 23.70 -2.23 -27.85
C MET A 62 23.98 -1.06 -28.81
N ASP A 63 23.17 0.00 -28.75
CA ASP A 63 23.36 1.22 -29.54
C ASP A 63 24.71 1.90 -29.29
N GLN A 64 25.14 1.93 -28.03
CA GLN A 64 26.44 2.50 -27.67
C GLN A 64 27.61 1.67 -28.21
N ALA A 65 27.47 0.35 -28.27
CA ALA A 65 28.49 -0.50 -28.87
C ALA A 65 28.55 -0.29 -30.39
N GLU A 66 27.40 -0.23 -31.07
CA GLU A 66 27.33 0.00 -32.50
C GLU A 66 27.95 1.35 -32.90
N LYS A 67 27.65 2.41 -32.15
CA LYS A 67 28.26 3.75 -32.35
C LYS A 67 29.79 3.76 -32.16
N ARG A 68 30.35 2.79 -31.44
CA ARG A 68 31.81 2.60 -31.26
C ARG A 68 32.42 1.69 -32.32
N GLY A 69 31.62 1.13 -33.22
CA GLY A 69 32.04 0.12 -34.20
C GLY A 69 32.15 -1.30 -33.64
N ASP A 70 31.69 -1.51 -32.40
CA ASP A 70 31.69 -2.82 -31.75
C ASP A 70 30.35 -3.54 -31.95
N LYS A 71 30.38 -4.87 -32.05
CA LYS A 71 29.16 -5.69 -31.99
C LYS A 71 28.96 -6.25 -30.59
N LEU A 72 27.92 -5.79 -29.89
CA LEU A 72 27.53 -6.33 -28.59
C LEU A 72 26.40 -7.35 -28.74
N PRO A 73 26.65 -8.65 -28.48
CA PRO A 73 25.57 -9.64 -28.50
C PRO A 73 24.53 -9.34 -27.41
N GLN A 74 23.25 -9.49 -27.72
CA GLN A 74 22.13 -9.22 -26.81
C GLN A 74 22.31 -9.90 -25.44
N GLY A 75 22.67 -11.18 -25.41
CA GLY A 75 22.88 -11.89 -24.13
C GLY A 75 24.04 -11.33 -23.28
N LYS A 76 25.02 -10.64 -23.88
CA LYS A 76 26.05 -9.90 -23.12
C LYS A 76 25.48 -8.57 -22.60
N ALA A 77 24.72 -7.85 -23.41
CA ALA A 77 24.03 -6.61 -23.01
C ALA A 77 23.06 -6.85 -21.84
N GLU A 78 22.24 -7.91 -21.91
CA GLU A 78 21.34 -8.30 -20.82
C GLU A 78 22.07 -8.59 -19.51
N ARG A 79 23.19 -9.31 -19.57
CA ARG A 79 24.02 -9.58 -18.37
C ARG A 79 24.59 -8.30 -17.78
N MET A 80 25.08 -7.39 -18.62
CA MET A 80 25.60 -6.09 -18.19
C MET A 80 24.49 -5.24 -17.56
N ALA A 81 23.33 -5.16 -18.20
CA ALA A 81 22.14 -4.47 -17.69
C ALA A 81 21.73 -5.01 -16.32
N ARG A 82 21.65 -6.34 -16.14
CA ARG A 82 21.31 -6.99 -14.87
C ARG A 82 22.26 -6.62 -13.73
N THR A 83 23.54 -6.45 -14.04
CA THR A 83 24.56 -6.09 -13.05
C THR A 83 24.68 -4.59 -12.80
N SER A 84 24.04 -3.76 -13.62
CA SER A 84 24.15 -2.31 -13.53
C SER A 84 23.56 -1.78 -12.21
N PRO A 85 24.18 -0.76 -11.59
CA PRO A 85 23.62 -0.13 -10.40
C PRO A 85 22.24 0.47 -10.63
N ALA A 86 21.99 1.02 -11.82
CA ALA A 86 20.71 1.64 -12.18
C ALA A 86 19.56 0.60 -12.20
N TYR A 87 19.77 -0.55 -12.84
CA TYR A 87 18.75 -1.60 -12.84
C TYR A 87 18.53 -2.20 -11.44
N LYS A 88 19.59 -2.35 -10.64
CA LYS A 88 19.46 -2.78 -9.24
C LYS A 88 18.59 -1.82 -8.43
N ALA A 89 18.76 -0.51 -8.60
CA ALA A 89 17.91 0.48 -7.92
C ALA A 89 16.43 0.34 -8.31
N GLU A 90 16.11 0.07 -9.58
CA GLU A 90 14.72 -0.20 -10.00
C GLU A 90 14.18 -1.53 -9.46
N VAL A 91 15.02 -2.57 -9.34
CA VAL A 91 14.66 -3.83 -8.68
C VAL A 91 14.31 -3.60 -7.21
N ASP A 92 15.16 -2.87 -6.48
CA ASP A 92 14.96 -2.59 -5.05
C ASP A 92 13.70 -1.75 -4.83
N LYS A 93 13.49 -0.70 -5.63
CA LYS A 93 12.26 0.10 -5.61
C LYS A 93 11.00 -0.74 -5.84
N ALA A 94 11.02 -1.62 -6.85
CA ALA A 94 9.88 -2.50 -7.13
C ALA A 94 9.65 -3.50 -5.97
N PHE A 95 10.72 -3.98 -5.34
CA PHE A 95 10.64 -4.84 -4.16
C PHE A 95 10.02 -4.11 -2.96
N ASP A 96 10.48 -2.91 -2.65
CA ASP A 96 9.99 -2.11 -1.53
C ASP A 96 8.50 -1.79 -1.69
N LEU A 97 8.08 -1.35 -2.87
CA LEU A 97 6.66 -1.10 -3.16
C LEU A 97 5.81 -2.37 -3.03
N ARG A 98 6.32 -3.52 -3.48
CA ARG A 98 5.65 -4.82 -3.31
C ARG A 98 5.53 -5.20 -1.84
N LEU A 99 6.55 -4.94 -1.04
CA LEU A 99 6.55 -5.20 0.40
C LEU A 99 5.52 -4.31 1.09
N THR A 100 5.51 -3.01 0.80
CA THR A 100 4.52 -2.06 1.33
C THR A 100 3.09 -2.49 1.00
N ALA A 101 2.80 -2.86 -0.26
CA ALA A 101 1.48 -3.35 -0.66
C ALA A 101 1.07 -4.61 0.14
N ARG A 102 2.00 -5.54 0.39
CA ARG A 102 1.72 -6.73 1.19
C ARG A 102 1.45 -6.42 2.66
N LEU A 103 2.17 -5.48 3.26
CA LEU A 103 1.93 -5.06 4.63
C LEU A 103 0.54 -4.42 4.76
N LEU A 104 0.19 -3.54 3.83
CA LEU A 104 -1.14 -2.92 3.79
C LEU A 104 -2.27 -3.93 3.54
N ALA A 105 -2.01 -4.98 2.76
CA ALA A 105 -2.96 -6.09 2.59
C ALA A 105 -3.22 -6.85 3.89
N ILE A 106 -2.22 -6.97 4.76
CA ILE A 106 -2.38 -7.59 6.09
C ILE A 106 -3.19 -6.67 7.00
N GLU A 107 -2.91 -5.37 6.98
CA GLU A 107 -3.66 -4.36 7.75
C GLU A 107 -5.14 -4.31 7.33
N GLU A 108 -5.42 -4.35 6.03
CA GLU A 108 -6.77 -4.42 5.47
C GLU A 108 -7.53 -5.65 5.99
N LYS A 109 -6.93 -6.84 5.91
CA LYS A 109 -7.52 -8.09 6.43
C LYS A 109 -7.74 -8.07 7.93
N ASN A 110 -6.84 -7.45 8.68
CA ASN A 110 -7.01 -7.31 10.12
C ASN A 110 -8.18 -6.38 10.45
N ALA A 111 -8.30 -5.26 9.75
CA ALA A 111 -9.42 -4.33 9.93
C ALA A 111 -10.77 -4.94 9.53
N ASP A 112 -10.81 -5.70 8.43
CA ASP A 112 -11.99 -6.49 8.01
C ASP A 112 -12.39 -7.48 9.11
N ARG A 113 -11.43 -8.26 9.61
CA ARG A 113 -11.66 -9.23 10.69
C ARG A 113 -12.22 -8.56 11.95
N GLU A 114 -11.63 -7.46 12.40
CA GLU A 114 -12.10 -6.71 13.58
C GLU A 114 -13.55 -6.24 13.41
N PHE A 115 -13.88 -5.69 12.23
CA PHE A 115 -15.23 -5.22 11.92
C PHE A 115 -16.27 -6.36 11.98
N TRP A 116 -16.01 -7.49 11.32
CA TRP A 116 -16.94 -8.62 11.31
C TRP A 116 -17.06 -9.32 12.66
N GLN A 117 -15.98 -9.36 13.45
CA GLN A 117 -16.03 -9.86 14.81
C GLN A 117 -16.98 -9.02 15.68
N GLN A 118 -16.92 -7.69 15.56
CA GLN A 118 -17.82 -6.80 16.30
C GLN A 118 -19.29 -6.99 15.88
N ILE A 119 -19.57 -7.10 14.58
CA ILE A 119 -20.92 -7.39 14.08
C ILE A 119 -21.45 -8.71 14.64
N SER A 120 -20.60 -9.75 14.66
CA SER A 120 -20.97 -11.05 15.21
C SER A 120 -21.31 -10.96 16.70
N LEU A 121 -20.47 -10.27 17.50
CA LEU A 121 -20.72 -10.05 18.93
C LEU A 121 -22.03 -9.31 19.19
N GLU A 122 -22.30 -8.22 18.45
CA GLU A 122 -23.58 -7.49 18.57
C GLU A 122 -24.78 -8.39 18.23
N SER A 123 -24.66 -9.24 17.22
CA SER A 123 -25.71 -10.17 16.82
C SER A 123 -25.99 -11.22 17.89
N GLN A 124 -24.94 -11.75 18.53
CA GLN A 124 -25.02 -12.71 19.62
C GLN A 124 -25.68 -12.08 20.85
N GLN A 125 -25.25 -10.88 21.26
CA GLN A 125 -25.86 -10.14 22.38
C GLN A 125 -27.36 -9.89 22.16
N ARG A 126 -27.77 -9.54 20.94
CA ARG A 126 -29.20 -9.38 20.60
C ARG A 126 -29.97 -10.69 20.59
N ALA A 127 -29.32 -11.82 20.29
CA ALA A 127 -29.94 -13.14 20.37
C ALA A 127 -30.11 -13.56 21.84
N GLU A 128 -29.08 -13.40 22.66
CA GLU A 128 -29.11 -13.67 24.11
C GLU A 128 -30.19 -12.86 24.82
N MET A 129 -30.31 -11.56 24.52
CA MET A 129 -31.38 -10.71 25.06
C MET A 129 -32.80 -11.13 24.66
N ARG A 130 -32.95 -11.82 23.52
CA ARG A 130 -34.25 -12.37 23.09
C ARG A 130 -34.59 -13.67 23.81
N MET A 131 -33.58 -14.47 24.14
CA MET A 131 -33.73 -15.74 24.84
C MET A 131 -33.91 -15.58 26.36
N SER A 132 -33.47 -14.45 26.91
CA SER A 132 -33.59 -14.13 28.34
C SER A 132 -34.86 -13.34 28.71
N ARG A 133 -35.73 -13.06 27.73
CA ARG A 133 -37.07 -12.47 27.91
C ARG A 133 -38.15 -13.53 27.74
#